data_AF-A0A0A2VNN5-F1
#
_entry.id   AF-A0A0A2VNN5-F1
#
_cell.length_a   1.000
_cell.length_b   1.000
_cell.length_c   1.000
_cell.angle_alpha   90.00
_cell.angle_beta   90.00
_cell.angle_gamma   90.00
#
_symmetry.space_group_name_H-M   'P 1'
#
loop_
_entity.id
_entity.type
_entity.pdbx_description
1 polymer ?
#
loop_
_entity_poly.entity_id
_entity_poly.type
_entity_poly.pdbx_seq_one_letter_code
_entity_poly.pdbx_strand_id
1 'polypeptide(L)'
;MLIDLDLAKERDSGPSGARHQTGTVQFMAIEVLRGVDHTYRHDLESFFYVLIWMCARCAWDEVKRFRKEGETAPEESILRKWEIGSFKDIADAKEGHMTVNSLERIMNEFPESFEMVKPLCLRIRKLLFPLDKEERMMIGTPAGGPERLYDGIIAAFGEAIDRC
;
A
#
# COMPACT_ATOMS: atom_id res chain seq x y z
N MET A 1 -7.52 14.81 5.93
CA MET A 1 -6.59 13.96 6.69
C MET A 1 -7.15 12.51 6.79
N LEU A 2 -7.17 11.64 5.76
CA LEU A 2 -6.76 11.80 4.34
C LEU A 2 -5.44 12.55 4.28
N ILE A 3 -4.38 11.93 4.80
CA ILE A 3 -3.40 12.61 5.68
C ILE A 3 -2.42 13.58 5.01
N ASP A 4 -2.70 13.97 3.77
CA ASP A 4 -2.02 15.04 3.05
C ASP A 4 -3.07 15.80 2.18
N LEU A 5 -3.97 16.55 2.82
CA LEU A 5 -4.88 17.48 2.09
C LEU A 5 -4.15 18.73 1.60
N ASP A 6 -2.95 18.96 2.13
CA ASP A 6 -2.13 20.12 1.83
C ASP A 6 -1.60 20.04 0.38
N LEU A 7 -1.56 18.82 -0.18
CA LEU A 7 -1.28 18.53 -1.58
C LEU A 7 -2.51 18.06 -2.38
N ALA A 8 -3.68 17.93 -1.73
CA ALA A 8 -4.89 17.51 -2.42
C ALA A 8 -5.33 18.57 -3.42
N LYS A 9 -5.57 18.14 -4.65
CA LYS A 9 -5.87 19.02 -5.76
C LYS A 9 -7.29 18.81 -6.25
N GLU A 10 -8.04 19.90 -6.42
CA GLU A 10 -9.38 19.85 -7.01
C GLU A 10 -9.31 19.34 -8.46
N ARG A 11 -10.27 18.47 -8.81
CA ARG A 11 -10.37 17.75 -10.09
C ARG A 11 -10.24 18.63 -11.34
N ASP A 12 -10.57 19.92 -11.23
CA ASP A 12 -10.65 20.86 -12.36
C ASP A 12 -9.45 21.82 -12.49
N SER A 13 -8.42 21.67 -11.65
CA SER A 13 -7.24 22.54 -11.72
C SER A 13 -6.14 21.93 -12.60
N GLY A 14 -5.76 22.65 -13.67
CA GLY A 14 -4.72 22.23 -14.64
C GLY A 14 -3.36 21.94 -13.99
N PRO A 15 -2.48 21.13 -14.61
CA PRO A 15 -1.29 20.55 -13.99
C PRO A 15 -0.40 21.62 -13.32
N SER A 16 -0.14 21.45 -12.03
CA SER A 16 0.77 22.30 -11.28
C SER A 16 2.18 21.78 -11.53
N GLY A 17 3.04 22.59 -12.13
CA GLY A 17 4.42 22.25 -12.48
C GLY A 17 5.38 22.05 -11.29
N ALA A 18 4.89 21.60 -10.13
CA ALA A 18 5.72 21.27 -8.98
C ALA A 18 6.37 19.89 -9.22
N ARG A 19 7.57 19.91 -9.81
CA ARG A 19 8.41 18.74 -10.09
C ARG A 19 9.14 18.17 -8.86
N HIS A 20 8.74 18.56 -7.67
CA HIS A 20 9.31 18.04 -6.42
C HIS A 20 8.39 16.94 -5.93
N GLN A 21 8.86 15.68 -5.99
CA GLN A 21 8.22 14.53 -5.36
C GLN A 21 8.18 14.74 -3.83
N THR A 22 7.20 15.51 -3.37
CA THR A 22 6.92 15.75 -1.96
C THR A 22 5.97 14.66 -1.48
N GLY A 23 6.42 13.86 -0.51
CA GLY A 23 5.65 12.78 0.09
C GLY A 23 6.55 11.95 1.00
N THR A 24 5.96 11.25 1.97
CA THR A 24 6.73 10.30 2.80
C THR A 24 7.12 9.09 1.95
N VAL A 25 8.41 8.90 1.71
CA VAL A 25 8.96 7.94 0.75
C VAL A 25 8.40 6.52 0.92
N GLN A 26 8.22 6.04 2.16
CA GLN A 26 7.68 4.70 2.41
C GLN A 26 6.25 4.47 1.91
N PHE A 27 5.49 5.52 1.63
CA PHE A 27 4.12 5.44 1.15
C PHE A 27 3.95 5.81 -0.31
N MET A 28 5.00 6.31 -0.98
CA MET A 28 4.90 6.64 -2.40
C MET A 28 4.68 5.37 -3.25
N ALA A 29 3.83 5.51 -4.28
CA ALA A 29 3.57 4.47 -5.26
C ALA A 29 4.81 4.18 -6.14
N ILE A 30 4.91 2.96 -6.67
CA ILE A 30 6.04 2.47 -7.48
C ILE A 30 6.28 3.38 -8.69
N GLU A 31 5.23 3.71 -9.46
CA GLU A 31 5.36 4.56 -10.64
C GLU A 31 5.73 6.01 -10.27
N VAL A 32 5.22 6.52 -9.14
CA VAL A 32 5.58 7.85 -8.63
C VAL A 32 7.07 7.88 -8.26
N LEU A 33 7.59 6.85 -7.57
CA LEU A 33 9.04 6.72 -7.29
C LEU A 33 9.88 6.63 -8.57
N ARG A 34 9.30 6.13 -9.67
CA ARG A 34 9.93 6.07 -11.00
C ARG A 34 9.77 7.36 -11.81
N GLY A 35 9.16 8.39 -11.25
CA GLY A 35 9.02 9.71 -11.89
C GLY A 35 7.82 9.83 -12.84
N VAL A 36 6.86 8.90 -12.76
CA VAL A 36 5.57 9.03 -13.46
C VAL A 36 4.67 10.00 -12.70
N ASP A 37 3.88 10.77 -13.45
CA ASP A 37 2.92 11.71 -12.86
C ASP A 37 1.88 10.99 -12.00
N HIS A 38 1.48 11.67 -10.93
CA HIS A 38 0.54 11.14 -9.94
C HIS A 38 -0.87 10.94 -10.51
N THR A 39 -1.58 9.90 -10.07
CA THR A 39 -2.95 9.58 -10.50
C THR A 39 -3.74 9.02 -9.31
N TYR A 40 -5.05 8.89 -9.46
CA TYR A 40 -5.92 8.29 -8.43
C TYR A 40 -5.51 6.87 -8.02
N ARG A 41 -4.91 6.08 -8.93
CA ARG A 41 -4.39 4.74 -8.61
C ARG A 41 -3.26 4.83 -7.59
N HIS A 42 -2.40 5.84 -7.72
CA HIS A 42 -1.27 6.05 -6.81
C HIS A 42 -1.72 6.41 -5.40
N ASP A 43 -2.88 7.08 -5.24
CA ASP A 43 -3.49 7.29 -3.92
C ASP A 43 -3.94 5.97 -3.29
N LEU A 44 -4.56 5.08 -4.08
CA LEU A 44 -5.00 3.76 -3.61
C LEU A 44 -3.82 2.84 -3.27
N GLU A 45 -2.75 2.88 -4.05
CA GLU A 45 -1.51 2.16 -3.78
C GLU A 45 -0.84 2.68 -2.50
N SER A 46 -0.74 4.00 -2.34
CA SER A 46 -0.24 4.64 -1.12
C SER A 46 -1.07 4.22 0.10
N PHE A 47 -2.40 4.23 -0.01
CA PHE A 47 -3.30 3.78 1.05
C PHE A 47 -3.08 2.31 1.43
N PHE A 48 -2.87 1.44 0.45
CA PHE A 48 -2.54 0.04 0.71
C PHE A 48 -1.20 -0.12 1.45
N TYR A 49 -0.19 0.68 1.10
CA TYR A 49 1.08 0.71 1.84
C TYR A 49 0.92 1.21 3.27
N VAL A 50 0.06 2.20 3.51
CA VAL A 50 -0.27 2.64 4.87
C VAL A 50 -0.93 1.50 5.67
N LEU A 51 -1.88 0.77 5.09
CA LEU A 51 -2.51 -0.38 5.75
C LEU A 51 -1.47 -1.44 6.17
N ILE A 52 -0.60 -1.85 5.22
CA ILE A 52 0.47 -2.82 5.48
C ILE A 52 1.40 -2.30 6.59
N TRP A 53 1.80 -1.04 6.51
CA TRP A 53 2.69 -0.41 7.49
C TRP A 53 2.05 -0.36 8.89
N MET A 54 0.77 -0.01 8.96
CA MET A 54 0.04 0.01 10.23
C MET A 54 0.04 -1.38 10.88
N CYS A 55 -0.19 -2.43 10.11
CA CYS A 55 -0.24 -3.81 10.62
C CYS A 55 1.14 -4.37 11.01
N ALA A 56 2.17 -4.15 10.19
CA ALA A 56 3.51 -4.71 10.42
C ALA A 56 4.43 -3.85 11.32
N ARG A 57 4.14 -2.56 11.50
CA ARG A 57 5.00 -1.63 12.26
C ARG A 57 4.25 -1.02 13.42
N CYS A 58 3.17 -0.30 13.14
CA CYS A 58 2.48 0.47 14.17
C CYS A 58 1.68 -0.40 15.15
N ALA A 59 1.27 -1.62 14.76
CA ALA A 59 0.53 -2.52 15.63
C ALA A 59 1.37 -3.05 16.80
N TRP A 60 2.70 -3.00 16.66
CA TRP A 60 3.65 -3.40 17.70
C TRP A 60 3.95 -2.30 18.73
N ASP A 61 3.35 -1.11 18.56
CA ASP A 61 3.43 -0.02 19.53
C ASP A 61 2.85 -0.45 20.88
N GLU A 62 3.64 -0.31 21.95
CA GLU A 62 3.30 -0.77 23.29
C GLU A 62 2.03 -0.10 23.85
N VAL A 63 1.71 1.10 23.37
CA VAL A 63 0.54 1.86 23.83
C VAL A 63 -0.75 1.29 23.24
N LYS A 64 -0.71 0.74 22.03
CA LYS A 64 -1.92 0.39 21.25
C LYS A 64 -2.50 -1.00 21.58
N ARG A 65 -1.83 -1.79 22.42
CA ARG A 65 -2.26 -3.10 22.96
C ARG A 65 -2.86 -4.07 21.92
N PHE A 66 -2.41 -4.02 20.67
CA PHE A 66 -2.87 -4.96 19.64
C PHE A 66 -2.14 -6.32 19.72
N ARG A 67 -0.94 -6.38 20.30
CA ARG A 67 -0.22 -7.64 20.51
C ARG A 67 -0.86 -8.46 21.62
N LYS A 68 -0.93 -9.79 21.47
CA LYS A 68 -1.23 -10.66 22.61
C LYS A 68 -0.04 -10.75 23.55
N GLU A 69 -0.30 -11.18 24.78
CA GLU A 69 0.74 -11.41 25.77
C GLU A 69 1.73 -12.49 25.27
N GLY A 70 3.02 -12.17 25.31
CA GLY A 70 4.09 -13.05 24.82
C GLY A 70 4.45 -12.90 23.35
N GLU A 71 3.71 -12.11 22.56
CA GLU A 71 4.13 -11.79 21.19
C GLU A 71 5.23 -10.70 21.17
N THR A 72 6.22 -10.90 20.31
CA THR A 72 7.30 -9.93 20.08
C THR A 72 7.36 -9.52 18.63
N ALA A 73 7.59 -8.23 18.39
CA ALA A 73 7.83 -7.73 17.05
C ALA A 73 9.07 -8.40 16.42
N PRO A 74 9.12 -8.51 15.08
CA PRO A 74 10.34 -8.96 14.41
C PRO A 74 11.51 -8.00 14.73
N GLU A 75 12.71 -8.57 14.89
CA GLU A 75 13.94 -7.81 15.17
C GLU A 75 14.25 -6.80 14.07
N GLU A 76 14.10 -7.22 12.81
CA GLU A 76 14.13 -6.35 11.64
C GLU A 76 12.90 -6.59 10.76
N SER A 77 12.21 -5.51 10.40
CA SER A 77 11.08 -5.58 9.48
C SER A 77 11.54 -5.52 8.02
N ILE A 78 10.94 -6.36 7.17
CA ILE A 78 11.06 -6.34 5.71
C ILE A 78 10.74 -4.93 5.17
N LEU A 79 9.83 -4.20 5.81
CA LEU A 79 9.40 -2.87 5.39
C LEU A 79 10.48 -1.79 5.56
N ARG A 80 11.59 -2.07 6.26
CA ARG A 80 12.76 -1.17 6.30
C ARG A 80 13.29 -0.85 4.90
N LYS A 81 13.12 -1.78 3.94
CA LYS A 81 13.46 -1.58 2.51
C LYS A 81 12.60 -0.52 1.82
N TRP A 82 11.51 -0.07 2.44
CA TRP A 82 10.68 1.00 1.92
C TRP A 82 11.13 2.39 2.40
N GLU A 83 12.08 2.45 3.34
CA GLU A 83 12.57 3.71 3.94
C GLU A 83 13.99 4.06 3.49
N ILE A 84 14.83 3.05 3.23
CA ILE A 84 16.27 3.20 3.03
C ILE A 84 16.66 2.88 1.59
N GLY A 85 17.42 3.76 0.96
CA GLY A 85 17.98 3.58 -0.37
C GLY A 85 17.61 4.72 -1.32
N SER A 86 17.92 4.56 -2.60
CA SER A 86 17.44 5.46 -3.64
C SER A 86 15.96 5.18 -3.96
N PHE A 87 15.28 6.13 -4.62
CA PHE A 87 13.90 5.89 -5.08
C PHE A 87 13.76 4.68 -5.98
N LYS A 88 14.79 4.37 -6.77
CA LYS A 88 14.84 3.17 -7.60
C LYS A 88 14.87 1.91 -6.73
N ASP A 89 15.73 1.86 -5.72
CA ASP A 89 15.84 0.70 -4.82
C ASP A 89 14.51 0.44 -4.09
N ILE A 90 13.86 1.52 -3.65
CA ILE A 90 12.58 1.45 -2.94
C ILE A 90 11.45 1.00 -3.88
N ALA A 91 11.41 1.50 -5.11
CA ALA A 91 10.44 1.08 -6.12
C ALA A 91 10.58 -0.41 -6.46
N ASP A 92 11.82 -0.89 -6.67
CA ASP A 92 12.10 -2.29 -7.00
C ASP A 92 11.77 -3.22 -5.81
N ALA A 93 12.07 -2.79 -4.58
CA ALA A 93 11.66 -3.52 -3.38
C ALA A 93 10.13 -3.60 -3.25
N LYS A 94 9.42 -2.50 -3.43
CA LYS A 94 7.95 -2.46 -3.40
C LYS A 94 7.34 -3.36 -4.47
N GLU A 95 7.80 -3.27 -5.71
CA GLU A 95 7.31 -4.12 -6.80
C GLU A 95 7.51 -5.61 -6.48
N GLY A 96 8.72 -6.02 -6.08
CA GLY A 96 9.00 -7.41 -5.69
C GLY A 96 8.19 -7.90 -4.48
N HIS A 97 7.81 -6.97 -3.59
CA HIS A 97 6.96 -7.25 -2.44
C HIS A 97 5.49 -7.47 -2.80
N MET A 98 5.03 -6.98 -3.95
CA MET A 98 3.64 -7.14 -4.42
C MET A 98 3.38 -8.47 -5.13
N THR A 99 4.33 -9.42 -5.16
CA THR A 99 4.01 -10.82 -5.45
C THR A 99 3.23 -11.45 -4.29
N VAL A 100 2.42 -12.49 -4.55
CA VAL A 100 1.64 -13.16 -3.49
C VAL A 100 2.57 -13.67 -2.38
N ASN A 101 3.59 -14.44 -2.74
CA ASN A 101 4.52 -15.03 -1.77
C ASN A 101 5.29 -13.96 -0.97
N SER A 102 5.69 -12.84 -1.59
CA SER A 102 6.37 -11.78 -0.86
C SER A 102 5.43 -11.00 0.06
N LEU A 103 4.18 -10.75 -0.37
CA LEU A 103 3.19 -10.10 0.48
C LEU A 103 2.85 -10.98 1.68
N GLU A 104 2.70 -12.30 1.50
CA GLU A 104 2.51 -13.25 2.61
C GLU A 104 3.66 -13.20 3.62
N ARG A 105 4.91 -13.11 3.15
CA ARG A 105 6.07 -12.93 4.04
C ARG A 105 5.99 -11.64 4.85
N ILE A 106 5.52 -10.54 4.27
CA ILE A 106 5.28 -9.28 5.01
C ILE A 106 4.15 -9.47 6.03
N MET A 107 3.06 -10.12 5.64
CA MET A 107 1.91 -10.34 6.53
C MET A 107 2.25 -11.27 7.71
N ASN A 108 3.31 -12.07 7.62
CA ASN A 108 3.82 -12.84 8.75
C ASN A 108 4.46 -11.96 9.85
N GLU A 109 4.74 -10.68 9.57
CA GLU A 109 5.15 -9.70 10.58
C GLU A 109 3.96 -9.08 11.33
N PHE A 110 2.72 -9.39 10.95
CA PHE A 110 1.55 -8.86 11.63
C PHE A 110 1.34 -9.58 12.95
N PRO A 111 0.91 -8.89 14.02
CA PRO A 111 0.47 -9.55 15.24
C PRO A 111 -0.72 -10.48 14.99
N GLU A 112 -0.95 -11.44 15.88
CA GLU A 112 -2.03 -12.43 15.71
C GLU A 112 -3.43 -11.78 15.62
N SER A 113 -3.62 -10.63 16.28
CA SER A 113 -4.86 -9.85 16.22
C SER A 113 -5.21 -9.32 14.81
N PHE A 114 -4.26 -9.33 13.89
CA PHE A 114 -4.42 -8.87 12.51
C PHE A 114 -4.56 -10.01 11.48
N GLU A 115 -4.69 -11.27 11.90
CA GLU A 115 -4.91 -12.41 10.98
C GLU A 115 -6.11 -12.20 10.05
N MET A 116 -7.19 -11.61 10.58
CA MET A 116 -8.39 -11.25 9.82
C MET A 116 -8.14 -10.24 8.68
N VAL A 117 -7.05 -9.47 8.74
CA VAL A 117 -6.70 -8.45 7.74
C VAL A 117 -5.93 -9.08 6.56
N LYS A 118 -5.32 -10.25 6.73
CA LYS A 118 -4.52 -10.87 5.64
C LYS A 118 -5.35 -11.16 4.37
N PRO A 119 -6.57 -11.73 4.44
CA PRO A 119 -7.40 -11.91 3.26
C PRO A 119 -7.75 -10.60 2.56
N LEU A 120 -7.97 -9.52 3.32
CA LEU A 120 -8.20 -8.17 2.78
C LEU A 120 -6.97 -7.68 2.00
N CYS A 121 -5.77 -7.81 2.57
CA CYS A 121 -4.52 -7.42 1.90
C CYS A 121 -4.31 -8.16 0.58
N LEU A 122 -4.54 -9.48 0.55
CA LEU A 122 -4.43 -10.28 -0.68
C LEU A 122 -5.43 -9.81 -1.75
N ARG A 123 -6.65 -9.44 -1.33
CA ARG A 123 -7.68 -8.96 -2.24
C ARG A 123 -7.37 -7.59 -2.80
N ILE A 124 -6.95 -6.63 -1.96
CA ILE A 124 -6.51 -5.31 -2.42
C ILE A 124 -5.32 -5.45 -3.37
N ARG A 125 -4.33 -6.30 -3.03
CA ARG A 125 -3.21 -6.60 -3.93
C ARG A 125 -3.68 -7.09 -5.29
N LYS A 126 -4.65 -8.01 -5.34
CA LYS A 126 -5.17 -8.54 -6.61
C LYS A 126 -5.82 -7.46 -7.47
N LEU A 127 -6.47 -6.47 -6.85
CA LEU A 127 -7.11 -5.36 -7.54
C LEU A 127 -6.10 -4.33 -8.06
N LEU A 128 -5.09 -3.99 -7.26
CA LEU A 128 -4.08 -2.96 -7.58
C LEU A 128 -2.95 -3.45 -8.48
N PHE A 129 -2.65 -4.75 -8.42
CA PHE A 129 -1.55 -5.40 -9.11
C PHE A 129 -2.03 -6.65 -9.87
N PRO A 130 -3.00 -6.52 -10.79
CA PRO A 130 -3.45 -7.65 -11.59
C PRO A 130 -2.34 -8.13 -12.51
N LEU A 131 -2.36 -9.41 -12.88
CA LEU A 131 -1.47 -9.94 -13.90
C LEU A 131 -2.10 -9.78 -15.29
N ASP A 132 -1.30 -9.41 -16.28
CA ASP A 132 -1.72 -9.44 -17.68
C ASP A 132 -1.71 -10.88 -18.25
N LYS A 133 -1.97 -11.01 -19.56
CA LYS A 133 -2.03 -12.30 -20.25
C LYS A 133 -0.68 -13.02 -20.29
N GLU A 134 0.41 -12.29 -20.14
CA GLU A 134 1.78 -12.79 -20.11
C GLU A 134 2.31 -12.90 -18.67
N GLU A 135 1.41 -12.89 -17.68
CA GLU A 135 1.72 -13.00 -16.25
C GLU A 135 2.56 -11.84 -15.69
N ARG A 136 2.65 -10.71 -16.40
CA ARG A 136 3.33 -9.51 -15.90
C ARG A 136 2.43 -8.77 -14.93
N MET A 137 3.02 -8.34 -13.81
CA MET A 137 2.31 -7.57 -12.81
C MET A 137 2.11 -6.13 -13.26
N MET A 138 0.85 -5.73 -13.39
CA MET A 138 0.49 -4.38 -13.81
C MET A 138 0.63 -3.41 -12.65
N ILE A 139 1.50 -2.42 -12.83
CA ILE A 139 1.70 -1.30 -11.89
C ILE A 139 1.19 0.02 -12.46
N GLY A 140 0.62 0.01 -13.67
CA GLY A 140 0.12 1.19 -14.36
C GLY A 140 -1.29 1.58 -13.96
N THR A 141 -1.63 2.86 -14.11
CA THR A 141 -3.04 3.31 -14.03
C THR A 141 -3.87 2.67 -15.16
N PRO A 142 -4.92 1.89 -14.85
CA PRO A 142 -5.70 1.21 -15.89
C PRO A 142 -6.53 2.19 -16.71
N ALA A 143 -6.82 1.82 -17.95
CA ALA A 143 -7.74 2.57 -18.79
C ALA A 143 -9.19 2.47 -18.25
N GLY A 144 -9.91 3.58 -18.29
CA GLY A 144 -11.29 3.69 -17.82
C GLY A 144 -11.45 4.65 -16.64
N GLY A 145 -12.67 4.71 -16.12
CA GLY A 145 -13.00 5.56 -14.98
C GLY A 145 -12.45 4.99 -13.66
N PRO A 146 -12.15 5.86 -12.68
CA PRO A 146 -11.59 5.47 -11.40
C PRO A 146 -12.52 4.61 -10.55
N GLU A 147 -13.83 4.66 -10.82
CA GLU A 147 -14.88 3.97 -10.05
C GLU A 147 -14.59 2.46 -9.95
N ARG A 148 -14.03 1.86 -11.02
CA ARG A 148 -13.70 0.42 -11.04
C ARG A 148 -12.78 -0.01 -9.91
N LEU A 149 -11.75 0.79 -9.60
CA LEU A 149 -10.80 0.46 -8.53
C LEU A 149 -11.37 0.85 -7.17
N TYR A 150 -12.02 2.02 -7.06
CA TYR A 150 -12.63 2.45 -5.80
C TYR A 150 -13.71 1.48 -5.34
N ASP A 151 -14.67 1.13 -6.20
CA ASP A 151 -15.77 0.20 -5.87
C ASP A 151 -15.22 -1.18 -5.48
N GLY A 152 -14.20 -1.66 -6.19
CA GLY A 152 -13.55 -2.93 -5.87
C GLY A 152 -12.89 -2.94 -4.49
N ILE A 153 -12.20 -1.86 -4.12
CA ILE A 153 -11.56 -1.71 -2.81
C ILE A 153 -12.62 -1.54 -1.72
N ILE A 154 -13.64 -0.70 -1.92
CA ILE A 154 -14.74 -0.51 -0.98
C ILE A 154 -15.44 -1.85 -0.71
N ALA A 155 -15.74 -2.62 -1.75
CA ALA A 155 -16.32 -3.95 -1.60
C ALA A 155 -15.41 -4.91 -0.83
N ALA A 156 -14.08 -4.86 -1.05
CA ALA A 156 -13.13 -5.67 -0.30
C ALA A 156 -13.15 -5.35 1.20
N PHE A 157 -13.22 -4.06 1.57
CA PHE A 157 -13.38 -3.64 2.96
C PHE A 157 -14.72 -4.06 3.55
N GLY A 158 -15.83 -3.86 2.83
CA GLY A 158 -17.17 -4.28 3.27
C GLY A 158 -17.21 -5.77 3.62
N GLU A 159 -16.70 -6.61 2.73
CA GLU A 159 -16.63 -8.06 2.99
C GLU A 159 -15.70 -8.45 4.14
N ALA A 160 -14.64 -7.68 4.39
CA ALA A 160 -13.76 -7.93 5.54
C ALA A 160 -14.49 -7.60 6.85
N ILE A 161 -15.22 -6.48 6.88
CA ILE A 161 -16.01 -6.04 8.04
C ILE A 161 -17.13 -7.04 8.35
N ASP A 162 -17.83 -7.55 7.33
CA ASP A 162 -18.93 -8.51 7.50
C ASP A 162 -18.47 -9.87 8.07
N ARG A 163 -17.15 -10.14 8.09
CA ARG A 163 -16.55 -11.36 8.64
C ARG A 163 -16.02 -11.21 10.07
N CYS A 164 -16.03 -9.99 10.61
CA CYS A 164 -15.57 -9.65 11.96
C CYS A 164 -16.69 -9.87 12.99
#